data_AF-A0A9D5NBT4-F1
#
_entry.id   AF-A0A9D5NBT4-F1
#
_cell.length_a   1.000
_cell.length_b   1.000
_cell.length_c   1.000
_cell.angle_alpha   90.00
_cell.angle_beta   90.00
_cell.angle_gamma   90.00
#
_symmetry.space_group_name_H-M   'P 1'
#
loop_
_entity.id
_entity.type
_entity.pdbx_description
1 polymer ?
#
loop_
_entity_poly.entity_id
_entity_poly.type
_entity_poly.pdbx_seq_one_letter_code
_entity_poly.pdbx_strand_id
1 'polypeptide(L)'
;MWHPTQIQGGVEIMRENDYVTRLESMHYYGFGLESMKESKVCTHCGKITKAKYLFCRECGKKLPNDSLYQKYKEKHLYCSKCETIVSDTTIYCPQCGHKINNKEE
;
A
#
# COMPACT_ATOMS: atom_id res chain seq x y z
N MET A 1 -40.28 3.37 23.60
CA MET A 1 -39.17 2.39 23.48
C MET A 1 -38.17 2.93 22.47
N TRP A 2 -37.06 3.49 22.94
CA TRP A 2 -35.95 3.96 22.09
C TRP A 2 -35.12 2.73 21.69
N HIS A 3 -34.99 2.43 20.40
CA HIS A 3 -34.25 1.27 19.89
C HIS A 3 -32.82 1.73 19.50
N PRO A 4 -31.77 1.40 20.27
CA PRO A 4 -30.42 1.94 20.08
C PRO A 4 -29.70 1.45 18.80
N THR A 5 -30.24 0.42 18.15
CA THR A 5 -29.54 -0.36 17.11
C THR A 5 -29.50 0.30 15.73
N GLN A 6 -30.38 1.27 15.42
CA GLN A 6 -30.35 1.95 14.12
C GLN A 6 -29.23 3.00 13.99
N ILE A 7 -28.75 3.57 15.10
CA ILE A 7 -27.69 4.59 15.07
C ILE A 7 -26.31 3.94 14.89
N GLN A 8 -26.08 2.76 15.48
CA GLN A 8 -24.81 2.05 15.38
C GLN A 8 -24.47 1.67 13.94
N GLY A 9 -25.45 1.16 13.16
CA GLY A 9 -25.25 0.85 11.74
C GLY A 9 -24.94 2.08 10.88
N GLY A 10 -25.56 3.22 11.16
CA GLY A 10 -25.31 4.47 10.44
C GLY A 10 -23.89 5.03 10.66
N VAL A 11 -23.37 4.94 11.89
CA VAL A 11 -22.02 5.41 12.23
C VAL A 11 -20.94 4.52 11.61
N GLU A 12 -21.16 3.20 11.58
CA GLU A 12 -20.25 2.26 10.92
C GLU A 12 -20.18 2.49 9.41
N ILE A 13 -21.32 2.71 8.74
CA ILE A 13 -21.37 3.02 7.30
C ILE A 13 -20.64 4.34 6.98
N MET A 14 -20.83 5.38 7.79
CA MET A 14 -20.12 6.66 7.60
C MET A 14 -18.60 6.50 7.74
N ARG A 15 -18.15 5.69 8.71
CA ARG A 15 -16.72 5.40 8.91
C ARG A 15 -16.12 4.61 7.75
N GLU A 16 -16.84 3.63 7.22
CA GLU A 16 -16.39 2.84 6.07
C GLU A 16 -16.28 3.72 4.82
N ASN A 17 -17.26 4.58 4.56
CA ASN A 17 -17.22 5.50 3.42
C ASN A 17 -16.05 6.49 3.49
N ASP A 18 -15.75 7.05 4.67
CA ASP A 18 -14.58 7.91 4.87
C ASP A 18 -13.27 7.15 4.63
N TYR A 19 -13.17 5.91 5.12
CA TYR A 19 -12.03 5.05 4.90
C TYR A 19 -11.80 4.77 3.40
N VAL A 20 -12.85 4.41 2.66
CA VAL A 20 -12.79 4.17 1.21
C VAL A 20 -12.38 5.43 0.46
N THR A 21 -13.01 6.57 0.76
CA THR A 21 -12.68 7.86 0.14
C THR A 21 -11.22 8.24 0.35
N ARG A 22 -10.69 7.95 1.56
CA ARG A 22 -9.28 8.18 1.87
C ARG A 22 -8.35 7.26 1.07
N LEU A 23 -8.69 5.98 0.91
CA LEU A 23 -7.89 5.05 0.10
C LEU A 23 -7.87 5.46 -1.39
N GLU A 24 -9.03 5.83 -1.94
CA GLU A 24 -9.13 6.32 -3.32
C GLU A 24 -8.32 7.60 -3.52
N SER A 25 -8.39 8.53 -2.56
CA SER A 25 -7.59 9.76 -2.59
C SER A 25 -6.09 9.46 -2.52
N MET A 26 -5.66 8.55 -1.63
CA MET A 26 -4.27 8.12 -1.56
C MET A 26 -3.80 7.55 -2.90
N HIS A 27 -4.58 6.66 -3.50
CA HIS A 27 -4.23 6.06 -4.80
C HIS A 27 -4.17 7.11 -5.92
N TYR A 28 -5.13 8.03 -5.97
CA TYR A 28 -5.20 9.11 -6.94
C TYR A 28 -3.94 9.98 -6.91
N TYR A 29 -3.46 10.33 -5.71
CA TYR A 29 -2.23 11.11 -5.53
C TYR A 29 -0.94 10.28 -5.58
N GLY A 30 -1.04 8.97 -5.85
CA GLY A 30 0.13 8.09 -6.02
C GLY A 30 0.75 7.58 -4.71
N PHE A 31 -0.01 7.59 -3.62
CA PHE A 31 0.42 7.13 -2.30
C PHE A 31 -0.15 5.76 -1.94
N GLY A 32 0.63 5.02 -1.14
CA GLY A 32 0.20 3.76 -0.56
C GLY A 32 0.53 2.52 -1.39
N LEU A 33 0.14 1.38 -0.85
CA LEU A 33 0.53 0.05 -1.34
C LEU A 33 0.11 -0.19 -2.80
N GLU A 34 -1.12 0.17 -3.16
CA GLU A 34 -1.66 -0.05 -4.51
C GLU A 34 -0.90 0.80 -5.56
N SER A 35 -0.59 2.07 -5.25
CA SER A 35 0.25 2.89 -6.12
C SER A 35 1.66 2.33 -6.27
N MET A 36 2.23 1.71 -5.23
CA MET A 36 3.54 1.03 -5.30
C MET A 36 3.48 -0.25 -6.16
N LYS A 37 2.38 -1.01 -6.12
CA LYS A 37 2.17 -2.18 -6.97
C LYS A 37 2.04 -1.80 -8.44
N GLU A 38 1.42 -0.66 -8.72
CA GLU A 38 1.18 -0.15 -10.08
C GLU A 38 2.32 0.71 -10.65
N SER A 39 3.43 0.87 -9.92
CA SER A 39 4.56 1.68 -10.35
C SER A 39 5.88 0.91 -10.38
N LYS A 40 6.81 1.42 -11.18
CA LYS A 40 8.19 0.95 -11.35
C LYS A 40 9.14 2.13 -11.36
N VAL A 41 10.37 1.92 -10.93
CA VAL A 41 11.44 2.92 -11.02
C VAL A 41 12.38 2.51 -12.15
N CYS A 42 12.63 3.43 -13.09
CA CYS A 42 13.65 3.21 -14.10
C CYS A 42 15.04 3.17 -13.43
N THR A 43 15.74 2.05 -13.56
CA THR A 43 17.08 1.86 -12.98
C THR A 43 18.18 2.70 -13.66
N HIS A 44 17.88 3.30 -14.81
CA HIS A 44 18.84 4.13 -15.54
C HIS A 44 18.69 5.63 -15.26
N CYS A 45 17.47 6.15 -15.16
CA CYS A 45 17.23 7.59 -14.97
C CYS A 45 16.44 7.95 -13.71
N GLY A 46 16.01 6.96 -12.92
CA GLY A 46 15.27 7.18 -11.68
C GLY A 46 13.79 7.56 -11.83
N LYS A 47 13.29 7.76 -13.06
CA LYS A 47 11.88 8.14 -13.25
C LYS A 47 10.92 7.03 -12.77
N ILE A 48 9.94 7.43 -11.97
CA ILE A 48 8.80 6.59 -11.60
C ILE A 48 7.82 6.52 -12.78
N THR A 49 7.37 5.32 -13.10
CA THR A 49 6.50 5.06 -14.25
C THR A 49 5.49 3.96 -13.94
N LYS A 50 4.45 3.83 -14.78
CA LYS A 50 3.42 2.80 -14.58
C LYS A 50 4.00 1.41 -14.84
N ALA A 51 3.66 0.43 -14.01
CA ALA A 51 4.20 -0.93 -14.05
C ALA A 51 3.94 -1.67 -15.36
N LYS A 52 2.87 -1.30 -16.07
CA LYS A 52 2.49 -1.85 -17.38
C LYS A 52 3.44 -1.51 -18.52
N TYR A 53 4.32 -0.51 -18.37
CA TYR A 53 5.24 -0.15 -19.44
C TYR A 53 6.48 -1.05 -19.43
N LEU A 54 6.95 -1.41 -20.63
CA LEU A 54 8.17 -2.20 -20.84
C LEU A 54 9.42 -1.32 -21.00
N PHE A 55 9.26 -0.08 -21.46
CA PHE A 55 10.34 0.88 -21.70
C PHE A 55 10.04 2.21 -21.03
N CYS A 56 11.08 2.88 -20.52
CA CYS A 56 10.99 4.18 -19.89
C CYS A 56 10.63 5.24 -20.93
N ARG A 57 9.56 6.01 -20.69
CA ARG A 57 9.13 7.09 -21.59
C ARG A 57 10.05 8.31 -21.60
N GLU A 58 10.96 8.42 -20.61
CA GLU A 58 11.91 9.53 -20.52
C GLU A 58 13.26 9.20 -21.18
N CYS A 59 13.82 8.01 -20.95
CA CYS A 59 15.16 7.66 -21.41
C CYS A 59 15.22 6.49 -22.40
N GLY A 60 14.07 5.88 -22.74
CA GLY A 60 13.96 4.77 -23.70
C GLY A 60 14.51 3.42 -23.22
N LYS A 61 15.17 3.35 -22.06
CA LYS A 61 15.71 2.08 -21.53
C LYS A 61 14.61 1.13 -21.05
N LYS A 62 14.88 -0.17 -21.16
CA LYS A 62 13.99 -1.22 -20.68
C LYS A 62 13.78 -1.09 -19.16
N LEU A 63 12.54 -1.22 -18.72
CA LEU A 63 12.15 -1.14 -17.32
C LEU A 63 12.31 -2.51 -16.64
N PRO A 64 12.52 -2.55 -15.31
CA PRO A 64 12.50 -3.81 -14.56
C PRO A 64 11.13 -4.49 -14.66
N ASN A 65 11.11 -5.80 -14.43
CA ASN A 65 9.85 -6.55 -14.35
C ASN A 65 9.13 -6.25 -13.03
N ASP A 66 9.89 -6.13 -11.94
CA ASP A 66 9.36 -5.97 -10.59
C ASP A 66 8.76 -4.57 -10.38
N SER A 67 7.67 -4.49 -9.62
CA SER A 67 7.11 -3.22 -9.17
C SER A 67 7.94 -2.60 -8.05
N LEU A 68 7.68 -1.33 -7.75
CA LEU A 68 8.26 -0.65 -6.60
C LEU A 68 7.94 -1.41 -5.30
N TYR A 69 6.71 -1.92 -5.16
CA TYR A 69 6.32 -2.76 -4.02
C TYR A 69 7.18 -4.01 -3.89
N GLN A 70 7.40 -4.77 -4.97
CA GLN A 70 8.21 -5.99 -4.92
C GLN A 70 9.65 -5.68 -4.50
N LYS A 71 10.24 -4.61 -5.04
CA LYS A 71 11.59 -4.15 -4.63
C LYS A 71 11.69 -3.75 -3.17
N TYR A 72 10.63 -3.17 -2.61
CA TYR A 72 10.59 -2.85 -1.18
C TYR A 72 10.40 -4.09 -0.32
N LYS A 73 9.53 -5.02 -0.76
CA LYS A 73 9.27 -6.28 -0.05
C LYS A 73 10.50 -7.16 0.08
N GLU A 74 11.41 -7.12 -0.90
CA GLU A 74 12.72 -7.81 -0.84
C GLU A 74 13.64 -7.28 0.27
N LYS A 75 13.44 -6.04 0.72
CA LYS A 75 14.38 -5.33 1.62
C LYS A 75 13.81 -4.99 2.99
N HIS A 76 12.50 -5.12 3.16
CA HIS A 76 11.80 -4.64 4.33
C HIS A 76 10.80 -5.67 4.82
N LEU A 77 10.54 -5.65 6.13
CA LEU A 77 9.46 -6.42 6.72
C LEU A 77 8.12 -5.95 6.16
N TYR A 78 7.17 -6.88 6.12
CA TYR A 78 5.80 -6.58 5.71
C TYR A 78 4.82 -7.32 6.61
N CYS A 79 3.63 -6.73 6.76
CA CYS A 79 2.55 -7.38 7.47
C CYS A 79 2.02 -8.56 6.66
N SER A 80 2.04 -9.76 7.23
CA SER A 80 1.48 -10.97 6.58
C SER A 80 -0.04 -10.91 6.36
N LYS A 81 -0.76 -10.06 7.11
CA LYS A 81 -2.23 -9.92 7.01
C LYS A 81 -2.67 -8.94 5.92
N CYS A 82 -2.01 -7.79 5.80
CA CYS A 82 -2.44 -6.71 4.90
C CYS A 82 -1.34 -6.20 3.97
N GLU A 83 -0.20 -6.87 3.93
CA GLU A 83 0.93 -6.59 3.03
C GLU A 83 1.64 -5.23 3.21
N THR A 84 1.19 -4.41 4.16
CA THR A 84 1.83 -3.12 4.45
C THR A 84 3.30 -3.34 4.80
N ILE A 85 4.19 -2.63 4.11
CA ILE A 85 5.61 -2.58 4.47
C ILE A 85 5.73 -1.88 5.82
N VAL A 86 6.46 -2.50 6.76
CA VAL A 86 6.62 -2.01 8.13
C VAL A 86 8.09 -1.80 8.43
N SER A 87 8.38 -0.97 9.44
CA SER A 87 9.75 -0.83 9.93
C SER A 87 10.19 -2.11 10.65
N ASP A 88 11.49 -2.34 10.70
CA ASP A 88 12.15 -3.42 11.45
C ASP A 88 11.78 -3.44 12.95
N THR A 89 11.51 -2.27 13.53
CA THR A 89 11.12 -2.11 14.95
C THR A 89 9.61 -2.24 15.20
N THR A 90 8.79 -2.41 14.17
CA THR A 90 7.33 -2.47 14.34
C THR A 90 6.88 -3.76 15.02
N ILE A 91 6.20 -3.64 16.17
CA ILE A 91 5.59 -4.78 16.88
C ILE A 91 4.17 -5.07 16.36
N TYR A 92 3.42 -4.05 15.95
CA TYR A 92 2.06 -4.15 15.41
C TYR A 92 1.92 -3.36 14.12
N CYS A 93 1.31 -3.95 13.11
CA CYS A 93 1.06 -3.30 11.83
C CYS A 93 0.25 -2.00 12.03
N PRO A 94 0.76 -0.83 11.61
CA PRO A 94 0.06 0.44 11.78
C PRO A 94 -1.20 0.55 10.93
N GLN A 95 -1.36 -0.30 9.91
CA GLN A 95 -2.53 -0.30 9.04
C GLN A 95 -3.67 -1.18 9.58
N CYS A 96 -3.38 -2.41 10.04
CA CYS A 96 -4.41 -3.39 10.40
C CYS A 96 -4.35 -3.92 11.84
N GLY A 97 -3.39 -3.47 12.64
CA GLY A 97 -3.18 -3.90 14.02
C GLY A 97 -2.67 -5.33 14.20
N HIS A 98 -2.38 -6.07 13.12
CA HIS A 98 -1.81 -7.42 13.23
C HIS A 98 -0.43 -7.38 13.86
N LYS A 99 -0.18 -8.28 14.83
CA LYS A 99 1.13 -8.41 15.46
C LYS A 99 2.15 -8.90 14.43
N ILE A 100 3.28 -8.20 14.31
CA ILE A 100 4.37 -8.60 13.44
C ILE A 100 5.18 -9.66 14.17
N ASN A 101 5.26 -10.86 13.60
CA ASN A 101 6.15 -11.90 14.10
C ASN A 101 7.54 -11.68 13.51
N ASN A 102 8.37 -10.90 14.20
CA ASN A 102 9.80 -10.82 13.90
C ASN A 102 10.43 -12.14 14.35
N LYS A 103 10.43 -13.17 13.49
CA LYS A 103 11.16 -14.41 13.75
C LYS A 103 11.86 -14.88 12.49
N GLU A 104 13.13 -14.54 12.40
CA GLU A 104 14.18 -15.52 12.13
C GLU A 104 15.19 -15.40 13.28
N GLU A 105 15.01 -16.24 14.31
CA GLU A 105 16.10 -16.74 15.15
C GLU A 105 16.58 -18.06 14.54
#